data_AF-A0A3M2ZY65-F1
#
_entry.id   AF-A0A3M2ZY65-F1
#
_cell.length_a   1.000
_cell.length_b   1.000
_cell.length_c   1.000
_cell.angle_alpha   90.00
_cell.angle_beta   90.00
_cell.angle_gamma   90.00
#
_symmetry.space_group_name_H-M   'P 1'
#
loop_
_entity.id
_entity.type
_entity.pdbx_description
1 polymer ?
#
loop_
_entity_poly.entity_id
_entity_poly.type
_entity_poly.pdbx_seq_one_letter_code
_entity_poly.pdbx_strand_id
1 'polypeptide(L)'
;FAEGDGTLVSQEGRAQRFFQVFDPTYLDASILVHEGWRWLHALRATLLNKPVDWTQLDHVTEACAGSTAQLAGIVNAAPSASFRIKGLKLA
;
A
#
# COMPACT_ATOMS: atom_id res chain seq x y z
N PHE A 1 -3.37 6.85 -9.53
CA PHE A 1 -3.30 5.38 -9.38
C PHE A 1 -1.98 4.83 -9.90
N ALA A 2 -1.52 5.23 -11.10
CA ALA A 2 -0.24 4.75 -11.64
C ALA A 2 0.98 5.05 -10.74
N GLU A 3 0.88 6.06 -9.87
CA GLU A 3 1.94 6.57 -9.00
C GLU A 3 2.04 5.88 -7.63
N GLY A 4 1.28 4.81 -7.39
CA GLY A 4 1.34 4.09 -6.12
C GLY A 4 0.64 2.74 -6.16
N ASP A 5 0.81 1.99 -5.10
CA ASP A 5 0.11 0.77 -4.78
C ASP A 5 -1.15 1.06 -3.96
N GLY A 6 -2.14 0.18 -4.08
CA GLY A 6 -3.32 0.23 -3.23
C GLY A 6 -4.29 -0.91 -3.47
N THR A 7 -5.39 -0.90 -2.72
CA THR A 7 -6.50 -1.82 -2.93
C THR A 7 -7.78 -1.03 -3.15
N LEU A 8 -8.52 -1.36 -4.20
CA LEU A 8 -9.84 -0.80 -4.49
C LEU A 8 -10.90 -1.90 -4.35
N VAL A 9 -12.05 -1.57 -3.77
CA VAL A 9 -13.21 -2.46 -3.69
C VAL A 9 -14.27 -1.96 -4.65
N SER A 10 -14.70 -2.81 -5.59
CA SER A 10 -15.74 -2.46 -6.55
C SER A 10 -17.14 -2.42 -5.89
N GLN A 11 -18.14 -1.92 -6.62
CA GLN A 11 -19.53 -1.89 -6.16
C GLN A 11 -20.12 -3.29 -5.93
N GLU A 12 -19.60 -4.34 -6.59
CA GLU A 12 -19.97 -5.73 -6.29
C GLU A 12 -19.22 -6.35 -5.11
N GLY A 13 -18.39 -5.57 -4.39
CA GLY A 13 -17.63 -6.00 -3.23
C GLY A 13 -16.31 -6.70 -3.55
N ARG A 14 -15.80 -6.60 -4.78
CA ARG A 14 -14.55 -7.26 -5.19
C ARG A 14 -13.34 -6.40 -4.87
N ALA A 15 -12.43 -6.91 -4.05
CA ALA A 15 -11.14 -6.28 -3.79
C ALA A 15 -10.15 -6.54 -4.93
N GLN A 16 -9.45 -5.49 -5.38
CA GLN A 16 -8.49 -5.54 -6.47
C GLN A 16 -7.21 -4.79 -6.06
N ARG A 17 -6.07 -5.46 -6.13
CA ARG A 17 -4.75 -4.86 -5.89
C ARG A 17 -4.28 -4.15 -7.14
N PHE A 18 -3.61 -3.03 -6.94
CA PHE A 18 -2.84 -2.38 -7.96
C PHE A 18 -1.44 -2.04 -7.53
N PHE A 19 -0.61 -1.87 -8.54
CA PHE A 19 0.82 -1.68 -8.40
C PHE A 19 1.23 -0.37 -9.07
N GLN A 20 2.19 0.30 -8.46
CA GLN A 20 2.86 1.46 -9.04
C GLN A 20 3.54 1.05 -10.34
N VAL A 21 3.24 1.80 -11.41
CA VAL A 21 3.86 1.62 -12.73
C VAL A 21 4.61 2.86 -13.20
N PHE A 22 4.42 3.98 -12.50
CA PHE A 22 5.07 5.24 -12.79
C PHE A 22 5.61 5.86 -11.49
N ASP A 23 6.87 6.26 -11.52
CA ASP A 23 7.49 7.00 -10.43
C ASP A 23 8.00 8.34 -10.99
N PRO A 24 7.35 9.46 -10.63
CA PRO A 24 7.69 10.77 -11.18
C PRO A 24 9.08 11.25 -10.76
N THR A 25 9.66 10.69 -9.69
CA THR A 25 10.99 11.08 -9.21
C THR A 25 12.12 10.70 -10.17
N TYR A 26 11.88 9.74 -11.08
CA TYR A 26 12.82 9.41 -12.15
C TYR A 26 13.01 10.55 -13.15
N LEU A 27 12.01 11.42 -13.32
CA LEU A 27 12.06 12.55 -14.24
C LEU A 27 12.53 13.82 -13.55
N ASP A 28 12.08 14.03 -12.31
CA ASP A 28 12.47 15.19 -11.50
C ASP A 28 12.53 14.81 -10.02
N ALA A 29 13.75 14.82 -9.47
CA ALA A 29 14.01 14.48 -8.08
C ALA A 29 13.43 15.49 -7.07
N SER A 30 12.98 16.66 -7.51
CA SER A 30 12.29 17.64 -6.66
C SER A 30 10.82 17.30 -6.40
N ILE A 31 10.26 16.30 -7.11
CA ILE A 31 8.90 15.84 -6.91
C ILE A 31 8.80 15.06 -5.60
N LEU A 32 8.00 15.57 -4.66
CA LEU A 32 7.79 14.99 -3.32
C LEU A 32 6.44 14.25 -3.20
N VAL A 33 5.92 13.75 -4.31
CA VAL A 33 4.67 12.99 -4.33
C VAL A 33 4.92 11.61 -3.74
N HIS A 34 4.15 11.25 -2.71
CA HIS A 34 4.15 9.92 -2.11
C HIS A 34 2.73 9.39 -2.01
N GLU A 35 2.63 8.07 -1.89
CA GLU A 35 1.38 7.37 -1.66
C GLU A 35 0.66 7.89 -0.42
N GLY A 36 -0.65 8.10 -0.49
CA GLY A 36 -1.42 8.71 0.60
C GLY A 36 -1.32 7.94 1.93
N TRP A 37 -1.22 6.60 1.88
CA TRP A 37 -1.07 5.78 3.08
C TRP A 37 0.30 5.99 3.77
N ARG A 38 1.37 6.25 3.00
CA ARG A 38 2.70 6.57 3.56
C ARG A 38 2.67 7.90 4.29
N TRP A 39 2.02 8.91 3.69
CA TRP A 39 1.81 10.21 4.32
C TRP A 39 1.02 10.10 5.63
N LEU A 40 -0.10 9.38 5.61
CA LEU A 40 -0.93 9.16 6.80
C LEU A 40 -0.15 8.45 7.91
N HIS A 41 0.64 7.43 7.56
CA HIS A 41 1.47 6.72 8.53
C HIS A 41 2.57 7.60 9.11
N ALA A 42 3.29 8.35 8.27
CA ALA A 42 4.34 9.27 8.71
C ALA A 42 3.80 10.36 9.65
N LEU A 43 2.63 10.93 9.33
CA LEU A 43 1.96 11.91 10.18
C LEU A 43 1.60 11.30 11.54
N ARG A 44 0.98 10.12 11.55
CA ARG A 44 0.63 9.42 12.80
C ARG A 44 1.87 9.09 13.63
N ALA A 45 2.92 8.55 13.00
CA ALA A 45 4.18 8.21 13.67
C ALA A 45 4.83 9.45 14.31
N THR A 46 4.86 10.56 13.58
CA THR A 46 5.37 11.85 14.08
C THR A 46 4.56 12.35 15.27
N LEU A 47 3.22 12.33 15.17
CA LEU A 47 2.33 12.75 16.28
C LEU A 47 2.52 11.90 17.54
N LEU A 48 2.83 10.61 17.38
CA LEU A 48 3.04 9.68 18.49
C LEU A 48 4.51 9.60 18.96
N ASN A 49 5.40 10.39 18.37
CA ASN A 49 6.85 10.33 18.58
C ASN A 49 7.41 8.90 18.43
N LYS A 50 6.94 8.19 17.41
CA LYS A 50 7.36 6.83 17.07
C LYS A 50 8.08 6.82 15.72
N PRO A 51 8.98 5.85 15.47
CA PRO A 51 9.57 5.66 14.16
C PRO A 51 8.51 5.23 13.13
N VAL A 52 8.73 5.58 11.88
CA VAL A 52 7.93 5.10 10.74
C VAL A 52 8.31 3.64 10.47
N ASP A 53 7.39 2.72 10.74
CA ASP A 53 7.61 1.26 10.64
C ASP A 53 6.87 0.56 9.48
N TRP A 54 5.77 1.14 8.96
CA TRP A 54 5.11 0.61 7.77
C TRP A 54 5.90 0.96 6.53
N THR A 55 6.45 -0.08 5.89
CA THR A 55 7.28 0.04 4.68
C THR A 55 6.60 -0.49 3.43
N GLN A 56 5.63 -1.39 3.62
CA GLN A 56 4.87 -2.08 2.58
C GLN A 56 3.37 -1.83 2.75
N LEU A 57 2.64 -1.80 1.64
CA LEU A 57 1.19 -1.65 1.64
C LEU A 57 0.47 -2.79 2.39
N ASP A 58 1.09 -3.96 2.48
CA ASP A 58 0.51 -5.12 3.18
C ASP A 58 0.20 -4.81 4.65
N HIS A 59 1.07 -4.06 5.34
CA HIS A 59 0.82 -3.61 6.72
C HIS A 59 -0.45 -2.75 6.83
N VAL A 60 -0.71 -1.91 5.82
CA VAL A 60 -1.91 -1.06 5.76
C VAL A 60 -3.14 -1.94 5.56
N THR A 61 -3.09 -2.87 4.61
CA THR A 61 -4.22 -3.75 4.31
C THR A 61 -4.54 -4.69 5.47
N GLU A 62 -3.54 -5.20 6.19
CA GLU A 62 -3.72 -5.99 7.39
C GLU A 62 -4.36 -5.16 8.51
N ALA A 63 -3.90 -3.93 8.73
CA ALA A 63 -4.48 -3.05 9.73
C ALA A 63 -5.94 -2.69 9.42
N CYS A 64 -6.25 -2.39 8.15
CA CYS A 64 -7.62 -2.12 7.69
C CYS A 64 -8.53 -3.34 7.81
N ALA A 65 -8.04 -4.53 7.43
CA ALA A 65 -8.78 -5.77 7.57
C ALA A 65 -9.05 -6.13 9.04
N GLY A 66 -8.09 -5.85 9.94
CA GLY A 66 -8.25 -6.03 11.38
C GLY A 66 -9.19 -5.01 12.04
N SER A 67 -9.30 -3.80 11.51
CA SER A 67 -10.16 -2.75 12.07
C SER A 67 -11.62 -2.83 11.64
N THR A 68 -11.91 -3.42 10.47
CA THR A 68 -13.24 -3.39 9.87
C THR A 68 -13.58 -4.74 9.25
N ALA A 69 -14.53 -5.46 9.87
CA ALA A 69 -14.89 -6.82 9.46
C ALA A 69 -15.32 -6.94 7.99
N GLN A 70 -15.99 -5.93 7.45
CA GLN A 70 -16.40 -5.89 6.04
C GLN A 70 -15.20 -5.83 5.08
N LEU A 71 -14.04 -5.35 5.54
CA LEU A 71 -12.81 -5.27 4.77
C LEU A 71 -11.88 -6.47 5.00
N ALA A 72 -12.27 -7.47 5.80
CA ALA A 72 -11.40 -8.61 6.10
C ALA A 72 -10.87 -9.32 4.84
N GLY A 73 -11.63 -9.30 3.74
CA GLY A 73 -11.25 -9.93 2.48
C GLY A 73 -10.18 -9.19 1.64
N ILE A 74 -9.85 -7.92 1.95
CA ILE A 74 -8.95 -7.13 1.09
C ILE A 74 -7.51 -7.67 1.06
N VAL A 75 -7.09 -8.40 2.10
CA VAL A 75 -5.76 -9.05 2.15
C VAL A 75 -5.60 -10.14 1.08
N ASN A 76 -6.70 -10.66 0.54
CA ASN A 76 -6.70 -11.67 -0.51
C ASN A 76 -6.64 -11.07 -1.92
N ALA A 77 -6.57 -9.74 -2.05
CA ALA A 77 -6.56 -9.08 -3.35
C ALA A 77 -5.28 -9.34 -4.16
N ALA A 78 -4.18 -9.71 -3.50
CA ALA A 78 -2.92 -10.14 -4.11
C ALA A 78 -2.08 -10.99 -3.14
N PRO A 79 -1.08 -11.75 -3.64
CA PRO A 79 -0.06 -12.36 -2.80
C PRO A 79 0.71 -11.32 -1.98
N SER A 80 1.27 -11.73 -0.84
CA SER A 80 2.09 -10.83 0.00
C SER A 80 3.35 -10.32 -0.72
N ALA A 81 3.92 -9.22 -0.24
CA ALA A 81 5.17 -8.64 -0.74
C ALA A 81 6.39 -9.58 -0.62
N SER A 82 6.27 -10.63 0.20
CA SER A 82 7.28 -11.70 0.31
C SER A 82 7.19 -12.73 -0.81
N PHE A 83 6.11 -12.73 -1.59
CA PHE A 83 5.89 -13.68 -2.67
C PHE A 83 6.92 -13.52 -3.79
N ARG A 84 7.35 -14.65 -4.36
CA ARG A 84 8.34 -14.71 -5.44
C ARG A 84 7.88 -15.65 -6.55
N ILE A 85 8.13 -15.27 -7.80
CA ILE A 85 8.00 -16.15 -8.97
C ILE A 85 9.41 -16.38 -9.51
N LYS A 86 9.88 -17.63 -9.49
CA LYS A 86 11.26 -17.99 -9.90
C LYS A 86 12.35 -17.12 -9.22
N GLY A 87 12.13 -16.75 -7.95
CA GLY A 87 13.04 -15.91 -7.17
C GLY A 87 12.87 -14.40 -7.36
N LEU A 88 12.04 -13.95 -8.31
CA LEU A 88 11.76 -12.52 -8.55
C LEU A 88 10.55 -12.05 -7.73
N LYS A 89 10.66 -10.86 -7.15
CA LYS A 89 9.53 -10.14 -6.52
C LYS A 89 8.44 -9.89 -7.55
N LEU A 90 7.18 -10.03 -7.13
CA LEU A 90 6.04 -9.64 -7.95
C LEU A 90 5.92 -8.10 -8.02
N ALA A 91 6.27 -7.43 -6.93
CA ALA A 91 6.49 -5.99 -6.78
C ALA A 91 7.45 -5.79 -5.59
#